data_AF-A0A964HC79-F1
#
_entry.id   AF-A0A964HC79-F1
#
_cell.length_a   1.000
_cell.length_b   1.000
_cell.length_c   1.000
_cell.angle_alpha   90.00
_cell.angle_beta   90.00
_cell.angle_gamma   90.00
#
_symmetry.space_group_name_H-M   'P 1'
#
loop_
_entity.id
_entity.type
_entity.pdbx_description
1 polymer ?
#
loop_
_entity_poly.entity_id
_entity_poly.type
_entity_poly.pdbx_seq_one_letter_code
_entity_poly.pdbx_strand_id
1 'polypeptide(L)'
;MARLATQPGSGSAQWRDRRPAAFTLIELLVVIAVIAVLASLLLPALGRAKELARSTQCLGQMRQISLAIRLYADAHNDEFPRSQHSAFTWGQMPWGRA
;
A
#
# COMPACT_ATOMS: atom_id res chain seq x y z
N MET A 1 -3.53 -63.64 -38.58
CA MET A 1 -2.61 -62.47 -38.51
C MET A 1 -3.23 -61.31 -39.27
N ALA A 2 -4.21 -60.65 -38.63
CA ALA A 2 -4.97 -59.55 -39.21
C ALA A 2 -4.81 -58.29 -38.34
N ARG A 3 -4.65 -57.18 -39.05
CA ARG A 3 -4.50 -55.77 -38.68
C ARG A 3 -5.14 -55.35 -37.35
N LEU A 4 -4.51 -54.37 -36.69
CA LEU A 4 -5.11 -53.05 -36.43
C LEU A 4 -3.97 -52.05 -36.12
N ALA A 5 -3.61 -51.28 -37.15
CA ALA A 5 -2.82 -50.07 -36.97
C ALA A 5 -3.74 -49.00 -36.36
N THR A 6 -3.51 -48.67 -35.10
CA THR A 6 -4.07 -47.48 -34.46
C THR A 6 -3.44 -46.24 -35.09
N GLN A 7 -4.25 -45.48 -35.82
CA GLN A 7 -3.89 -44.14 -36.29
C GLN A 7 -3.93 -43.16 -35.11
N PRO A 8 -2.89 -42.37 -34.85
CA PRO A 8 -3.07 -41.13 -34.10
C PRO A 8 -3.74 -40.10 -35.03
N GLY A 9 -4.90 -39.60 -34.61
CA GLY A 9 -5.64 -38.57 -35.34
C GLY A 9 -4.79 -37.31 -35.52
N SER A 10 -4.55 -36.95 -36.78
CA SER A 10 -3.96 -35.67 -37.16
C SER A 10 -4.99 -34.55 -36.94
N GLY A 11 -5.02 -34.01 -35.73
CA GLY A 11 -5.66 -32.73 -35.47
C GLY A 11 -4.80 -31.62 -36.05
N SER A 12 -5.04 -31.22 -37.30
CA SER A 12 -4.48 -30.00 -37.88
C SER A 12 -5.14 -28.79 -37.19
N ALA A 13 -4.63 -28.45 -36.01
CA ALA A 13 -4.90 -27.18 -35.35
C ALA A 13 -4.39 -26.06 -36.26
N GLN A 14 -5.28 -25.59 -37.14
CA GLN A 14 -5.03 -24.47 -38.03
C GLN A 14 -5.07 -23.19 -37.21
N TRP A 15 -3.92 -22.84 -36.60
CA TRP A 15 -3.70 -21.54 -36.01
C TRP A 15 -3.85 -20.51 -37.11
N ARG A 16 -5.01 -19.85 -37.19
CA ARG A 16 -5.15 -18.65 -38.01
C ARG A 16 -4.13 -17.64 -37.51
N ASP A 17 -3.15 -17.34 -38.35
CA ASP A 17 -2.27 -16.19 -38.20
C ASP A 17 -3.13 -14.93 -38.16
N ARG A 18 -3.49 -14.51 -36.95
CA ARG A 18 -4.01 -13.18 -36.68
C ARG A 18 -2.80 -12.25 -36.80
N ARG A 19 -2.60 -11.68 -38.00
CA ARG A 19 -1.66 -10.58 -38.17
C ARG A 19 -1.99 -9.51 -37.12
N PRO A 20 -1.05 -9.11 -36.26
CA PRO A 20 -1.30 -8.07 -35.28
C PRO A 20 -1.65 -6.79 -36.03
N ALA A 21 -2.79 -6.18 -35.69
CA ALA A 21 -3.11 -4.84 -36.15
C ALA A 21 -2.01 -3.90 -35.63
N ALA A 22 -1.27 -3.27 -36.54
CA ALA A 22 -0.27 -2.26 -36.18
C ALA A 22 -1.01 -1.01 -35.73
N PHE A 23 -0.74 -0.55 -34.50
CA PHE A 23 -1.26 0.71 -33.98
C PHE A 23 -0.77 1.86 -34.84
N THR A 24 -1.66 2.80 -35.14
CA THR A 24 -1.27 4.02 -35.83
C THR A 24 -0.55 4.96 -34.85
N LEU A 25 0.44 5.71 -35.33
CA LEU A 25 1.16 6.70 -34.53
C LEU A 25 0.22 7.72 -33.88
N ILE A 26 -0.87 8.07 -34.57
CA ILE A 26 -1.90 9.01 -34.10
C ILE A 26 -2.73 8.46 -32.92
N GLU A 27 -3.06 7.17 -32.91
CA GLU A 27 -3.76 6.55 -31.78
C GLU A 27 -2.94 6.62 -30.50
N LEU A 28 -1.64 6.37 -30.59
CA LEU A 28 -0.75 6.44 -29.43
C LEU A 28 -0.59 7.89 -28.94
N LEU A 29 -0.53 8.83 -29.87
CA LEU A 29 -0.32 10.25 -29.59
C LEU A 29 -1.55 10.91 -28.95
N VAL A 30 -2.77 10.57 -29.38
CA VAL A 30 -3.99 11.11 -28.76
C VAL A 30 -4.19 10.56 -27.34
N VAL A 31 -3.82 9.31 -27.09
CA VAL A 31 -3.97 8.68 -25.77
C VAL A 31 -3.07 9.35 -24.74
N ILE A 32 -1.79 9.55 -25.06
CA ILE A 32 -0.89 10.25 -24.13
C ILE A 32 -1.29 11.71 -23.92
N ALA A 33 -1.88 12.37 -24.93
CA ALA A 33 -2.38 13.74 -24.81
C ALA A 33 -3.53 13.81 -23.78
N VAL A 34 -4.49 12.88 -23.85
CA VAL A 34 -5.60 12.83 -22.88
C VAL A 34 -5.08 12.48 -21.48
N ILE A 35 -4.16 11.51 -21.36
CA ILE A 35 -3.56 11.15 -20.07
C ILE A 35 -2.83 12.34 -19.44
N ALA A 36 -2.10 13.12 -20.23
CA ALA A 36 -1.37 14.30 -19.75
C ALA A 36 -2.31 15.36 -19.16
N VAL A 37 -3.43 15.65 -19.84
CA VAL A 37 -4.45 16.58 -19.32
C VAL A 37 -5.03 16.07 -18.01
N LEU A 38 -5.43 14.80 -17.94
CA LEU A 38 -5.98 14.20 -16.71
C LEU A 38 -4.95 14.19 -15.57
N ALA A 39 -3.71 13.80 -15.85
CA ALA A 39 -2.63 13.76 -14.87
C ALA A 39 -2.31 15.16 -14.31
N SER A 40 -2.33 16.20 -15.15
CA SER A 40 -2.07 17.58 -14.73
C SER A 40 -3.04 18.08 -13.65
N LEU A 41 -4.29 17.59 -13.66
CA LEU A 41 -5.30 17.91 -12.65
C LEU A 41 -5.16 17.03 -11.39
N LEU A 42 -4.67 15.80 -11.53
CA LEU A 42 -4.52 14.83 -10.44
C LEU A 42 -3.29 15.09 -9.56
N LEU A 43 -2.16 15.49 -10.14
CA LEU A 43 -0.91 15.79 -9.44
C LEU A 43 -1.08 16.80 -8.27
N PRO A 44 -1.68 17.98 -8.48
CA PRO A 44 -1.87 18.95 -7.38
C PRO A 44 -2.88 18.47 -6.33
N ALA A 45 -3.91 17.73 -6.74
CA ALA A 45 -4.90 17.15 -5.83
C ALA A 45 -4.27 16.09 -4.92
N LEU A 46 -3.41 15.23 -5.47
CA LEU A 46 -2.72 14.17 -4.73
C LEU A 46 -1.73 14.74 -3.70
N GLY A 47 -1.04 15.83 -4.03
CA GLY A 47 -0.15 16.53 -3.09
C GLY A 47 -0.90 17.03 -1.85
N ARG A 48 -2.05 17.68 -2.05
CA ARG A 48 -2.91 18.15 -0.94
C ARG A 48 -3.48 16.99 -0.12
N ALA A 49 -3.95 15.92 -0.79
CA ALA A 49 -4.47 14.73 -0.12
C ALA A 49 -3.41 14.06 0.78
N LYS A 50 -2.14 14.00 0.33
CA LYS A 50 -1.04 13.44 1.12
C LYS A 50 -0.76 14.24 2.39
N GLU A 51 -0.77 15.57 2.32
CA GLU A 51 -0.54 16.40 3.51
C GLU A 51 -1.71 16.27 4.51
N LEU A 52 -2.95 16.22 4.02
CA LEU A 52 -4.12 15.94 4.86
C LEU A 52 -4.06 14.53 5.48
N ALA A 53 -3.58 13.52 4.75
CA ALA A 53 -3.37 12.18 5.30
C ALA A 53 -2.31 12.19 6.41
N ARG A 54 -1.24 12.97 6.25
CA ARG A 54 -0.19 13.11 7.27
C ARG A 54 -0.71 13.81 8.52
N SER A 55 -1.50 14.88 8.37
CA SER A 55 -2.08 15.59 9.52
C SER A 55 -3.09 14.71 10.27
N THR A 56 -3.96 13.99 9.56
CA THR A 56 -4.91 13.05 10.17
C THR A 56 -4.21 11.88 10.87
N GLN A 57 -3.11 11.37 10.31
CA GLN A 57 -2.26 10.38 10.98
C GLN A 57 -1.67 10.91 12.29
N CYS A 58 -1.09 12.12 12.28
CA CYS A 58 -0.55 12.77 13.47
C CYS A 58 -1.62 12.94 14.56
N LEU A 59 -2.81 13.42 14.19
CA LEU A 59 -3.94 13.55 15.11
C LEU A 59 -4.37 12.19 15.69
N GLY A 60 -4.37 11.13 14.89
CA GLY A 60 -4.64 9.77 15.34
C GLY A 60 -3.61 9.29 16.36
N GLN A 61 -2.32 9.49 16.10
CA GLN A 61 -1.23 9.14 17.01
C GLN A 61 -1.33 9.92 18.33
N MET A 62 -1.61 11.23 18.29
CA MET A 62 -1.79 12.04 19.49
C MET A 62 -2.98 11.57 20.34
N ARG A 63 -4.09 11.17 19.70
CA ARG A 63 -5.23 10.56 20.40
C ARG A 63 -4.84 9.22 21.03
N GLN A 64 -4.07 8.38 20.35
CA GLN A 64 -3.59 7.11 20.91
C GLN A 64 -2.64 7.32 22.11
N ILE A 65 -1.71 8.28 22.02
CA ILE A 65 -0.80 8.62 23.13
C ILE A 65 -1.57 9.17 24.33
N SER A 66 -2.48 10.13 24.10
CA SER A 66 -3.29 10.69 25.19
C SER A 66 -4.17 9.65 25.88
N LEU A 67 -4.72 8.70 25.11
CA LEU A 67 -5.44 7.55 25.66
C LEU A 67 -4.51 6.67 26.49
N ALA A 68 -3.32 6.33 25.99
CA ALA A 68 -2.36 5.51 26.71
C ALA A 68 -1.91 6.17 28.04
N ILE A 69 -1.72 7.49 28.06
CA ILE A 69 -1.38 8.24 29.28
C ILE A 69 -2.51 8.16 30.30
N ARG A 70 -3.76 8.34 29.87
CA ARG A 70 -4.93 8.22 30.77
C ARG A 70 -5.05 6.82 31.36
N LEU A 71 -4.97 5.79 30.51
CA LEU A 71 -4.99 4.40 30.98
C LEU A 71 -3.86 4.08 31.96
N TYR A 72 -2.68 4.67 31.77
CA TYR A 72 -1.57 4.51 32.69
C TYR A 72 -1.85 5.16 34.05
N ALA A 73 -2.33 6.40 34.05
CA ALA A 73 -2.68 7.15 35.26
C ALA A 73 -3.76 6.42 36.07
N ASP A 74 -4.83 5.95 35.41
CA ASP A 74 -5.90 5.16 36.03
C ASP A 74 -5.36 3.89 36.73
N ALA A 75 -4.31 3.27 36.19
CA ALA A 75 -3.68 2.07 36.75
C ALA A 75 -2.61 2.36 37.82
N HIS A 76 -2.07 3.59 37.89
CA HIS A 76 -0.93 3.96 38.74
C HIS A 76 -1.24 5.16 39.65
N ASN A 77 -2.39 5.14 40.34
CA ASN A 77 -2.78 6.17 41.33
C ASN A 77 -2.66 7.62 40.80
N ASP A 78 -3.16 7.86 39.58
CA ASP A 78 -3.10 9.15 38.88
C ASP A 78 -1.68 9.67 38.58
N GLU A 79 -0.66 8.81 38.69
CA GLU A 79 0.72 9.17 38.37
C GLU A 79 0.98 9.10 36.86
N PHE A 80 1.64 10.11 36.31
CA PHE A 80 2.00 10.13 34.89
C PHE A 80 3.19 9.21 34.57
N PRO A 81 3.29 8.68 33.33
CA PRO A 81 4.43 7.86 32.93
C PRO A 81 5.75 8.63 33.13
N ARG A 82 6.70 8.04 33.88
CA ARG A 82 8.02 8.64 34.09
C ARG A 82 8.79 8.66 32.78
N SER A 83 9.41 9.80 32.45
CA SER A 83 10.38 9.87 31.36
C SER A 83 11.56 8.95 31.64
N GLN A 84 12.24 8.46 30.60
CA GLN A 84 13.42 7.60 30.77
C GLN A 84 14.52 8.25 31.63
N HIS A 85 14.64 9.58 31.56
CA HIS A 85 15.58 10.35 32.38
C HIS A 85 15.20 10.32 33.87
N SER A 86 13.92 10.49 34.19
CA SER A 86 13.43 10.36 35.57
C SER A 86 13.38 8.92 36.08
N ALA A 87 13.21 7.93 35.20
CA ALA A 87 13.18 6.52 35.60
C ALA A 87 14.53 6.05 36.16
N PHE A 88 15.64 6.57 35.62
CA PHE A 88 16.99 6.29 36.11
C PHE A 88 17.22 6.82 37.54
N THR A 89 16.69 8.00 37.87
CA THR A 89 16.88 8.61 39.19
C THR A 89 16.07 7.92 40.30
N TRP A 90 14.96 7.26 39.97
CA TRP A 90 14.09 6.57 40.93
C TRP A 90 14.35 5.05 41.02
N GLY A 91 15.43 4.55 40.41
CA GLY A 91 15.82 3.15 40.50
C GLY A 91 14.85 2.14 39.86
N GLN A 92 13.88 2.59 39.06
CA GLN A 92 12.90 1.74 38.40
C GLN A 92 13.06 1.81 36.89
N MET A 93 13.60 0.76 36.28
CA MET A 93 13.74 0.67 34.82
C MET A 93 12.38 0.35 34.18
N PRO A 94 11.97 1.08 33.12
CA PRO A 94 10.61 1.02 32.59
C PRO A 94 10.23 -0.29 31.88
N TRP A 95 11.20 -1.15 31.54
CA TRP A 95 10.95 -2.39 30.78
C TRP A 95 11.89 -3.51 31.23
N GLY A 96 11.74 -3.93 32.48
CA GLY A 96 12.54 -4.96 33.15
C GLY A 96 13.35 -5.87 32.21
N ARG A 97 14.67 -5.69 32.24
CA ARG A 97 15.61 -6.72 31.80
C ARG A 97 16.26 -7.27 33.05
N ALA A 98 16.23 -8.60 33.16
CA ALA A 98 16.98 -9.38 34.14
C ALA A 98 18.46 -9.04 34.13
#